data_AF-A0A0F9FD01-F1
#
_entry.id   AF-A0A0F9FD01-F1
#
_cell.length_a   1.000
_cell.length_b   1.000
_cell.length_c   1.000
_cell.angle_alpha   90.00
_cell.angle_beta   90.00
_cell.angle_gamma   90.00
#
_symmetry.space_group_name_H-M   'P 1'
#
loop_
_entity.id
_entity.type
_entity.pdbx_description
1 polymer ?
#
loop_
_entity_poly.entity_id
_entity_poly.type
_entity_poly.pdbx_seq_one_letter_code
_entity_poly.pdbx_strand_id
1 'polypeptide(L)' 'MKTQQQIRERLAKIKADERLHYPTATVFENAPLALIQMDLEAERDALWWVLAEAEPKG' A
#
# COMPACT_ATOMS: atom_id res chain seq x y z
N MET A 1 -4.36 15.89 8.34
CA MET A 1 -4.51 15.22 7.03
C MET A 1 -3.18 15.28 6.30
N LYS A 2 -2.74 14.19 5.67
CA LYS A 2 -1.57 14.21 4.77
C LYS A 2 -1.94 15.01 3.51
N THR A 3 -1.01 15.75 2.93
CA THR A 3 -1.21 16.41 1.64
C THR A 3 -1.26 15.37 0.50
N GLN A 4 -1.86 15.70 -0.64
CA GLN A 4 -1.86 14.82 -1.82
C GLN A 4 -0.43 14.40 -2.23
N GLN A 5 0.54 15.31 -2.13
CA GLN A 5 1.95 15.01 -2.38
C GLN A 5 2.50 13.97 -1.41
N GLN A 6 2.23 14.10 -0.11
CA GLN A 6 2.65 13.12 0.91
C GLN A 6 1.99 11.74 0.68
N ILE A 7 0.75 11.70 0.20
CA ILE A 7 0.05 10.47 -0.15
C ILE A 7 0.74 9.80 -1.35
N ARG A 8 1.05 10.56 -2.41
CA ARG A 8 1.78 10.05 -3.60
C ARG A 8 3.18 9.54 -3.25
N GLU A 9 3.92 10.26 -2.41
CA GLU A 9 5.23 9.84 -1.93
C GLU A 9 5.14 8.54 -1.12
N ARG A 10 4.13 8.41 -0.24
CA ARG A 10 3.92 7.18 0.53
C ARG A 10 3.53 6.01 -0.37
N LEU A 11 2.66 6.22 -1.35
CA LEU A 11 2.31 5.22 -2.36
C LEU A 11 3.54 4.76 -3.15
N ALA A 12 4.42 5.69 -3.54
CA ALA A 12 5.67 5.34 -4.23
C ALA A 12 6.58 4.47 -3.35
N LYS A 13 6.70 4.80 -2.05
CA LYS A 13 7.47 3.99 -1.10
C LYS A 13 6.88 2.59 -0.90
N ILE A 14 5.56 2.46 -0.79
CA ILE A 14 4.89 1.17 -0.66
C ILE A 14 5.13 0.33 -1.92
N LYS A 15 4.95 0.91 -3.11
CA LYS A 15 5.16 0.20 -4.38
C LYS A 15 6.61 -0.25 -4.61
N ALA A 16 7.57 0.42 -4.01
CA ALA A 16 8.99 0.08 -4.09
C ALA A 16 9.42 -0.92 -3.00
N ASP A 17 8.52 -1.32 -2.10
CA ASP A 17 8.82 -2.30 -1.06
C ASP A 17 9.00 -3.69 -1.68
N GLU A 18 10.22 -4.23 -1.58
CA GLU A 18 10.60 -5.52 -2.18
C GLU A 18 9.69 -6.68 -1.75
N ARG A 19 9.07 -6.58 -0.57
CA ARG A 19 8.23 -7.65 -0.01
C ARG A 19 6.91 -7.81 -0.77
N LEU A 20 6.46 -6.77 -1.47
CA LEU A 20 5.33 -6.86 -2.40
C LEU A 20 5.69 -7.54 -3.73
N HIS A 21 6.98 -7.75 -4.00
CA HIS A 21 7.45 -8.42 -5.21
C HIS A 21 7.77 -9.91 -4.99
N TYR A 22 7.80 -10.36 -3.75
CA TYR A 22 7.85 -11.79 -3.43
C TYR A 22 6.51 -12.45 -3.74
N PRO A 23 6.49 -13.78 -3.95
CA PRO A 23 5.24 -14.53 -3.97
C PRO A 23 4.41 -14.21 -2.72
N THR A 24 3.09 -14.11 -2.89
CA THR A 24 2.17 -13.91 -1.78
C THR A 24 2.33 -15.04 -0.77
N ALA A 25 2.65 -14.70 0.46
CA ALA A 25 2.78 -15.64 1.56
C ALA A 25 1.43 -15.89 2.23
N THR A 26 1.20 -17.13 2.65
CA THR A 26 0.12 -17.44 3.59
C THR A 26 0.61 -17.41 5.03
N VAL A 27 -0.31 -17.25 5.99
CA VAL A 27 0.04 -17.30 7.41
C VAL A 27 0.63 -18.66 7.85
N PHE A 28 0.31 -19.73 7.13
CA PHE A 28 0.80 -21.07 7.44
C PHE A 28 2.21 -21.32 6.90
N GLU A 29 2.55 -20.71 5.76
CA GLU A 29 3.87 -20.86 5.13
C GLU A 29 4.88 -19.84 5.68
N ASN A 30 4.46 -18.59 5.85
CA ASN A 30 5.31 -17.50 6.34
C ASN A 30 4.43 -16.37 6.92
N ALA A 31 3.97 -16.55 8.17
CA ALA A 31 3.15 -15.57 8.88
C ALA A 31 3.71 -14.14 8.89
N PRO A 32 5.01 -13.91 9.19
CA PRO A 32 5.55 -12.55 9.16
C PRO A 32 5.41 -11.87 7.80
N LEU A 33 5.78 -12.56 6.71
CA LEU A 33 5.69 -11.97 5.37
C LEU A 33 4.23 -11.75 4.95
N ALA A 34 3.34 -12.70 5.26
CA ALA A 34 1.92 -12.60 4.95
C ALA A 34 1.28 -11.36 5.61
N LEU A 35 1.57 -11.12 6.89
CA LEU A 35 1.08 -9.95 7.62
C LEU A 35 1.64 -8.65 7.04
N ILE A 36 2.93 -8.61 6.72
CA ILE A 36 3.54 -7.43 6.11
C ILE A 36 2.94 -7.11 4.74
N GLN A 37 2.75 -8.12 3.90
CA GLN A 37 2.14 -7.96 2.58
C GLN A 37 0.70 -7.44 2.72
N MET A 38 -0.08 -8.03 3.62
CA MET A 38 -1.45 -7.60 3.90
C MET A 38 -1.51 -6.13 4.36
N ASP A 39 -0.64 -5.72 5.28
CA ASP A 39 -0.60 -4.35 5.80
C ASP A 39 -0.21 -3.34 4.69
N LEU A 40 0.79 -3.68 3.87
CA LEU A 40 1.23 -2.83 2.76
C LEU A 40 0.14 -2.68 1.69
N GLU A 41 -0.57 -3.76 1.36
CA GLU A 41 -1.69 -3.72 0.42
C GLU A 41 -2.87 -2.91 0.96
N ALA A 42 -3.24 -3.12 2.23
CA ALA A 42 -4.29 -2.35 2.88
C ALA A 42 -3.95 -0.85 2.93
N GLU A 43 -2.71 -0.49 3.28
CA GLU A 43 -2.27 0.90 3.27
C GLU A 43 -2.29 1.49 1.85
N ARG A 44 -1.81 0.75 0.85
CA ARG A 44 -1.85 1.16 -0.55
C ARG A 44 -3.26 1.49 -1.00
N ASP A 45 -4.21 0.60 -0.72
CA ASP A 45 -5.59 0.72 -1.20
C ASP A 45 -6.32 1.88 -0.50
N ALA A 46 -6.09 2.05 0.80
CA ALA A 46 -6.62 3.20 1.56
C ALA A 46 -6.07 4.53 1.03
N LEU A 47 -4.76 4.61 0.75
CA LEU A 47 -4.14 5.82 0.21
C LEU A 47 -4.62 6.15 -1.21
N TRP A 48 -4.84 5.13 -2.04
CA TRP A 48 -5.44 5.32 -3.36
C TRP A 48 -6.87 5.84 -3.28
N TRP A 49 -7.67 5.30 -2.36
CA TRP A 49 -9.04 5.76 -2.14
C TRP A 49 -9.08 7.24 -1.72
N VAL A 50 -8.27 7.63 -0.72
CA VAL A 50 -8.19 9.04 -0.29
C VAL A 50 -7.69 9.95 -1.42
N LEU A 51 -6.71 9.49 -2.21
CA LEU A 51 -6.19 10.28 -3.34
C LEU A 51 -7.26 10.47 -4.42
N ALA A 52 -8.04 9.42 -4.72
CA ALA A 52 -9.12 9.46 -5.70
C ALA A 52 -10.29 10.36 -5.26
N GLU A 53 -10.62 10.40 -3.97
CA GLU A 53 -11.60 11.36 -3.44
C GLU A 53 -11.09 12.81 -3.50
N ALA A 54 -9.78 13.00 -3.30
CA ALA A 54 -9.17 14.33 -3.31
C ALA A 54 -8.93 14.87 -4.74
N GLU A 55 -8.93 14.01 -5.77
CA GLU A 55 -8.85 14.39 -7.18
C GLU A 55 -10.22 14.21 -7.84
N PRO A 56 -11.12 15.21 -7.76
CA PRO A 56 -12.39 15.13 -8.47
C PRO A 56 -12.10 14.92 -9.94
N LYS A 57 -12.70 13.87 -10.52
CA LYS A 57 -12.71 13.67 -11.96
C LYS A 57 -13.20 14.98 -12.59
N GLY A 58 -12.30 15.62 -13.35
CA GLY A 58 -12.61 16.82 -14.12
C GLY A 58 -13.77 16.61 -15.07
#